data_AF-A0A6I9ZKP6-F1
#
_entry.id   AF-A0A6I9ZKP6-F1
#
_cell.length_a   1.000
_cell.length_b   1.000
_cell.length_c   1.000
_cell.angle_alpha   90.00
_cell.angle_beta   90.00
_cell.angle_gamma   90.00
#
_symmetry.space_group_name_H-M   'P 1'
#
loop_
_entity.id
_entity.type
_entity.pdbx_description
1 polymer ?
#
loop_
_entity_poly.entity_id
_entity_poly.type
_entity_poly.pdbx_seq_one_letter_code
_entity_poly.pdbx_strand_id
1 'polypeptide(L)'
;MRDPLTDCSYNKVYKNLKGFSQNGENFCKQVTSILQQRANLEINYAKGLQKLAIKLSKTLQSTKKKCHPKLEVPLQRPLLMVKERGKEKRSLLELTFLFLLRNPLCLVSAWAWVSEGMKSAADLHQKLGKAIELEAIKPTHQVLSVHEKKRKSLDNEVEKAANLVISNWNQQIKAKKKLMLLGKLKKSTEKLAKEDENYYQKNLAGCATRLKWENTLENCYQSILELEKERIKLLYNNLNQYTQHISVFGQTLTTCHTQIHCAINKIDVEKDIQALMEETAVSSTENKSDFLLTDYFEEDLNNAMNKERQESSIKSKLLRLQKDIEKASRDRAGLEQMLKSYSSNSAFLDTESQRITAALMDETNLKLDLLQANSYKLSSVLAELEQRPQPNHPCSNSIFRWKEKQQTHSYVKISRPFLMKVSRASCGGQRIPSASSAASGVAQLGSGLCKALYSFQARQDDELNLEKGDIVTIYKKEEEGWWFGSLNGKRGHFPAAYVEELPSNAGNPATQT
;
A
#
# COMPACT_ATOMS: atom_id res chain seq x y z
N MET A 1 -44.72 25.14 60.68
CA MET A 1 -45.49 25.65 59.54
C MET A 1 -44.82 25.14 58.28
N ARG A 2 -45.57 24.72 57.26
CA ARG A 2 -44.99 24.28 55.97
C ARG A 2 -44.29 25.47 55.29
N ASP A 3 -43.21 25.18 54.57
CA ASP A 3 -42.52 26.19 53.74
C ASP A 3 -43.45 26.59 52.57
N PRO A 4 -43.66 27.90 52.33
CA PRO A 4 -44.57 28.39 51.29
C PRO A 4 -44.13 28.02 49.86
N LEU A 5 -42.89 27.56 49.67
CA LEU A 5 -42.32 27.24 48.36
C LEU A 5 -42.38 25.75 48.01
N THR A 6 -42.52 24.85 48.99
CA THR A 6 -42.30 23.40 48.81
C THR A 6 -43.42 22.71 48.04
N ASP A 7 -44.67 23.14 48.24
CA ASP A 7 -45.84 22.56 47.59
C ASP A 7 -46.18 23.24 46.24
N CYS A 8 -45.38 24.20 45.79
CA CYS A 8 -45.58 24.88 44.50
C CYS A 8 -45.24 23.95 43.30
N SER A 9 -46.22 23.71 42.44
CA SER A 9 -46.05 22.95 41.19
C SER A 9 -45.04 23.61 40.24
N TYR A 10 -45.13 24.93 40.01
CA TYR A 10 -44.20 25.67 39.15
C TYR A 10 -42.74 25.52 39.60
N ASN A 11 -42.49 25.58 40.92
CA ASN A 11 -41.14 25.43 41.48
C ASN A 11 -40.58 24.01 41.27
N LYS A 12 -41.43 22.98 41.40
CA LYS A 12 -41.05 21.59 41.11
C LYS A 12 -40.68 21.41 39.64
N VAL A 13 -41.52 21.92 38.73
CA VAL A 13 -41.29 21.85 37.28
C VAL A 13 -40.01 22.59 36.87
N TYR A 14 -39.77 23.79 37.40
CA TYR A 14 -38.53 24.54 37.17
C TYR A 14 -37.30 23.77 37.64
N LYS A 15 -37.31 23.25 38.88
CA LYS A 15 -36.18 22.48 39.45
C LYS A 15 -35.88 21.22 38.63
N ASN A 16 -36.92 20.52 38.17
CA ASN A 16 -36.75 19.34 37.32
C ASN A 16 -36.07 19.70 36.00
N LEU A 17 -36.57 20.71 35.27
CA LEU A 17 -35.97 21.14 34.00
C LEU A 17 -34.53 21.65 34.19
N LYS A 18 -34.27 22.39 35.26
CA LYS A 18 -32.91 22.81 35.63
C LYS A 18 -31.97 21.62 35.81
N GLY A 19 -32.42 20.58 36.51
CA GLY A 19 -31.66 19.33 36.68
C GLY A 19 -31.35 18.64 35.34
N PHE A 20 -32.35 18.52 34.45
CA PHE A 20 -32.14 18.00 33.10
C PHE A 20 -31.13 18.85 32.32
N SER A 21 -31.23 20.17 32.43
CA SER A 21 -30.31 21.09 31.74
C SER A 21 -28.86 20.92 32.20
N GLN A 22 -28.62 20.77 33.50
CA GLN A 22 -27.29 20.48 34.06
C GLN A 22 -26.75 19.13 33.60
N ASN A 23 -27.60 18.10 33.56
CA ASN A 23 -27.18 16.78 33.08
C ASN A 23 -26.75 16.80 31.60
N GLY A 24 -27.50 17.48 30.73
CA GLY A 24 -27.10 17.56 29.33
C GLY A 24 -25.87 18.46 29.09
N GLU A 25 -25.57 19.41 29.97
CA GLU A 25 -24.27 20.12 29.94
C GLU A 25 -23.13 19.14 30.25
N ASN A 26 -23.27 18.33 31.29
CA ASN A 26 -22.27 17.32 31.65
C ASN A 26 -22.06 16.32 30.51
N PHE A 27 -23.14 15.88 29.88
CA PHE A 27 -23.08 15.03 28.69
C PHE A 27 -22.29 15.71 27.56
N CYS A 28 -22.57 16.97 27.24
CA CYS A 28 -21.85 17.69 26.19
C CYS A 28 -20.35 17.83 26.52
N LYS A 29 -19.98 18.07 27.78
CA LYS A 29 -18.58 18.10 28.22
C LYS A 29 -17.88 16.76 27.98
N GLN A 30 -18.55 15.65 28.31
CA GLN A 30 -18.01 14.30 28.06
C GLN A 30 -17.85 14.03 26.56
N VAL A 31 -18.87 14.30 25.76
CA VAL A 31 -18.82 14.15 24.30
C VAL A 31 -17.69 14.99 23.70
N THR A 32 -17.54 16.23 24.15
CA THR A 32 -16.47 17.12 23.67
C THR A 32 -15.09 16.58 24.02
N SER A 33 -14.90 16.03 25.22
CA SER A 33 -13.65 15.36 25.61
C SER A 33 -13.34 14.15 24.71
N ILE A 34 -14.34 13.31 24.42
CA ILE A 34 -14.21 12.17 23.51
C ILE A 34 -13.85 12.63 22.10
N LEU A 35 -14.52 13.65 21.58
CA LEU A 35 -14.23 14.22 20.27
C LEU A 35 -12.82 14.82 20.20
N GLN A 36 -12.34 15.44 21.28
CA GLN A 36 -10.97 15.95 21.33
C GLN A 36 -9.94 14.82 21.24
N GLN A 37 -10.16 13.72 21.96
CA GLN A 37 -9.30 12.53 21.86
C GLN A 37 -9.35 11.95 20.45
N ARG A 38 -10.55 11.86 19.85
CA ARG A 38 -10.71 11.40 18.47
C ARG A 38 -9.94 12.28 17.49
N ALA A 39 -10.11 13.59 17.53
CA ALA A 39 -9.40 14.53 16.65
C ALA A 39 -7.87 14.39 16.77
N ASN A 40 -7.35 14.25 18.00
CA ASN A 40 -5.93 14.04 18.24
C ASN A 40 -5.42 12.74 17.60
N LEU A 41 -6.19 11.64 17.71
CA LEU A 41 -5.83 10.37 17.07
C LEU A 41 -5.77 10.50 15.55
N GLU A 42 -6.75 11.15 14.94
CA GLU A 42 -6.81 11.39 13.49
C GLU A 42 -5.58 12.19 13.01
N ILE A 43 -5.24 13.28 13.71
CA ILE A 43 -4.09 14.13 13.38
C ILE A 43 -2.76 13.36 13.54
N ASN A 44 -2.64 12.53 14.56
CA ASN A 44 -1.43 11.75 14.80
C ASN A 44 -1.26 10.63 13.76
N TYR A 45 -2.35 9.94 13.41
CA TYR A 45 -2.35 8.94 12.36
C TYR A 45 -1.97 9.55 11.01
N ALA A 46 -2.55 10.70 10.65
CA ALA A 46 -2.21 11.46 9.45
C ALA A 46 -0.70 11.76 9.37
N LYS A 47 -0.10 12.26 10.46
CA LYS A 47 1.35 12.55 10.50
C LYS A 47 2.20 11.30 10.28
N GLY A 48 1.81 10.18 10.90
CA GLY A 48 2.50 8.89 10.72
C GLY A 48 2.44 8.41 9.28
N LEU A 49 1.23 8.43 8.70
CA LEU A 49 0.99 7.97 7.34
C LEU A 49 1.69 8.85 6.30
N GLN A 50 1.68 10.17 6.48
CA GLN A 50 2.41 11.11 5.63
C GLN A 50 3.92 10.84 5.61
N LYS A 51 4.52 10.55 6.79
CA LYS A 51 5.95 10.21 6.88
C LYS A 51 6.28 8.95 6.10
N LEU A 52 5.45 7.90 6.21
CA LEU A 52 5.63 6.65 5.47
C LEU A 52 5.48 6.88 3.95
N ALA A 53 4.47 7.64 3.55
CA ALA A 53 4.24 7.99 2.15
C ALA A 53 5.45 8.72 1.54
N ILE A 54 6.00 9.72 2.24
CA ILE A 54 7.21 10.45 1.81
C ILE A 54 8.41 9.51 1.73
N LYS A 55 8.59 8.60 2.70
CA LYS A 55 9.69 7.62 2.69
C LYS A 55 9.61 6.72 1.45
N LEU A 56 8.43 6.17 1.15
CA LEU A 56 8.21 5.35 -0.05
C LEU A 56 8.46 6.14 -1.34
N SER A 57 7.91 7.36 -1.45
CA SER A 57 8.15 8.26 -2.59
C SER A 57 9.64 8.51 -2.83
N LYS A 58 10.43 8.77 -1.77
CA LYS A 58 11.88 8.98 -1.87
C LYS A 58 12.63 7.73 -2.30
N THR A 59 12.25 6.56 -1.78
CA THR A 59 12.83 5.28 -2.21
C THR A 59 12.61 5.07 -3.71
N LEU A 60 11.39 5.28 -4.21
CA LEU A 60 11.06 5.14 -5.64
C LEU A 60 11.85 6.12 -6.53
N GLN A 61 12.07 7.36 -6.07
CA GLN A 61 12.89 8.34 -6.79
C GLN A 61 14.38 7.94 -6.82
N SER A 62 14.92 7.41 -5.72
CA SER A 62 16.30 6.92 -5.65
C SER A 62 16.54 5.74 -6.59
N THR A 63 15.59 4.79 -6.65
CA THR A 63 15.67 3.66 -7.57
C THR A 63 15.68 4.12 -9.03
N LYS A 64 14.84 5.10 -9.40
CA LYS A 64 14.88 5.70 -10.74
C LYS A 64 16.24 6.32 -11.07
N LYS A 65 16.84 7.08 -10.15
CA LYS A 65 18.16 7.70 -10.37
C LYS A 65 19.30 6.67 -10.54
N LYS A 66 19.26 5.56 -9.80
CA LYS A 66 20.28 4.50 -9.89
C LYS A 66 20.15 3.64 -11.16
N CYS A 67 18.93 3.41 -11.63
CA CYS A 67 18.70 2.68 -12.88
C CYS A 67 19.01 3.55 -14.12
N HIS A 68 18.80 4.87 -14.04
CA HIS A 68 19.02 5.82 -15.14
C HIS A 68 20.20 6.81 -14.90
N PRO A 69 21.46 6.36 -14.72
CA PRO A 69 22.58 7.26 -14.38
C PRO A 69 23.06 8.17 -15.53
N LYS A 70 22.69 7.91 -16.78
CA LYS A 70 23.20 8.64 -17.97
C LYS A 70 22.54 10.00 -18.26
N LEU A 71 21.79 10.57 -17.32
CA LEU A 71 21.06 11.83 -17.50
C LEU A 71 21.64 13.04 -16.78
N GLU A 72 22.82 12.94 -16.17
CA GLU A 72 23.61 14.12 -15.79
C GLU A 72 24.34 14.69 -17.01
N VAL A 73 23.61 15.37 -17.89
CA VAL A 73 24.22 16.38 -18.76
C VAL A 73 24.15 17.71 -18.00
N PRO A 74 25.28 18.35 -17.66
CA PRO A 74 25.25 19.66 -17.04
C PRO A 74 24.59 20.65 -18.01
N LEU A 75 23.59 21.38 -17.52
CA LEU A 75 22.93 22.48 -18.23
C LEU A 75 23.98 23.52 -18.67
N GLN A 76 24.54 23.35 -19.87
CA GLN A 76 25.18 24.44 -20.59
C GLN A 76 24.09 25.19 -21.36
N ARG A 77 24.09 26.52 -21.18
CA ARG A 77 23.07 27.48 -21.60
C ARG A 77 22.64 27.30 -23.06
N PRO A 78 21.34 27.50 -23.39
CA PRO A 78 20.88 27.48 -24.76
C PRO A 78 21.25 28.78 -25.48
N LEU A 79 22.03 28.70 -26.56
CA LEU A 79 22.11 29.77 -27.56
C LEU A 79 21.14 29.48 -28.72
N LEU A 80 20.25 30.47 -28.91
CA LEU A 80 19.63 30.93 -30.15
C LEU A 80 18.65 30.01 -30.91
N MET A 81 17.36 30.27 -30.64
CA MET A 81 16.39 30.85 -31.59
C MET A 81 16.42 30.33 -33.04
N VAL A 82 15.50 29.41 -33.37
CA VAL A 82 14.91 29.30 -34.71
C VAL A 82 13.41 29.57 -34.58
N LYS A 83 12.96 30.58 -35.32
CA LYS A 83 11.58 31.08 -35.35
C LYS A 83 10.86 30.45 -36.54
N GLU A 84 10.20 29.31 -36.34
CA GLU A 84 9.21 28.81 -37.29
C GLU A 84 7.79 29.14 -36.83
N ARG A 85 7.00 29.65 -37.77
CA ARG A 85 5.61 30.08 -37.59
C ARG A 85 4.69 28.87 -37.65
N GLY A 86 3.80 28.77 -36.66
CA GLY A 86 2.50 28.13 -36.82
C GLY A 86 2.50 26.60 -36.77
N LYS A 87 2.61 26.05 -35.55
CA LYS A 87 1.82 24.93 -35.01
C LYS A 87 2.23 24.71 -33.55
N GLU A 88 1.25 24.35 -32.73
CA GLU A 88 1.29 24.10 -31.28
C GLU A 88 2.68 23.76 -30.70
N LYS A 89 3.26 24.70 -29.95
CA LYS A 89 4.45 24.45 -29.13
C LYS A 89 4.03 23.66 -27.89
N ARG A 90 4.05 22.32 -27.97
CA ARG A 90 4.42 21.54 -26.77
C ARG A 90 5.86 21.91 -26.45
N SER A 91 6.10 22.36 -25.22
CA SER A 91 7.43 22.87 -24.87
C SER A 91 8.48 21.76 -25.08
N LEU A 92 9.67 22.12 -25.56
CA LEU A 92 10.80 21.17 -25.60
C LEU A 92 11.10 20.60 -24.19
N LEU A 93 10.71 21.34 -23.14
CA LEU A 93 10.66 20.87 -21.76
C LEU A 93 9.63 19.77 -21.54
N GLU A 94 8.40 19.85 -22.06
CA GLU A 94 7.43 18.75 -22.01
C GLU A 94 7.85 17.55 -22.84
N LEU A 95 8.46 17.76 -24.01
CA LEU A 95 8.94 16.65 -24.84
C LEU A 95 10.16 15.96 -24.23
N THR A 96 11.07 16.71 -23.59
CA THR A 96 12.15 16.12 -22.78
C THR A 96 11.62 15.53 -21.48
N PHE A 97 10.59 16.08 -20.85
CA PHE A 97 9.95 15.50 -19.66
C PHE A 97 9.16 14.22 -20.01
N LEU A 98 8.53 14.15 -21.18
CA LEU A 98 7.90 12.95 -21.74
C LEU A 98 8.93 11.92 -22.21
N PHE A 99 10.11 12.36 -22.66
CA PHE A 99 11.24 11.48 -23.01
C PHE A 99 12.00 10.98 -21.76
N LEU A 100 11.98 11.74 -20.66
CA LEU A 100 12.42 11.33 -19.32
C LEU A 100 11.41 10.40 -18.61
N LEU A 101 10.20 10.27 -19.16
CA LEU A 101 9.13 9.38 -18.73
C LEU A 101 9.01 8.13 -19.61
N ARG A 102 10.08 7.74 -20.31
CA ARG A 102 10.05 6.70 -21.36
C ARG A 102 10.01 5.25 -20.82
N ASN A 103 8.97 4.99 -20.02
CA ASN A 103 8.60 3.76 -19.30
C ASN A 103 9.17 3.70 -17.89
N PRO A 104 8.60 4.43 -16.90
CA PRO A 104 8.75 3.98 -15.53
C PRO A 104 8.20 2.54 -15.49
N LEU A 105 9.05 1.61 -15.06
CA LEU A 105 8.67 0.21 -14.83
C LEU A 105 7.27 0.17 -14.24
N CYS A 106 6.37 -0.58 -14.87
CA CYS A 106 4.96 -0.64 -14.48
C CYS A 106 4.82 -1.00 -13.00
N LEU A 107 5.74 -1.81 -12.46
CA LEU A 107 5.86 -2.09 -11.03
C LEU A 107 6.17 -0.86 -10.19
N VAL A 108 7.15 -0.03 -10.58
CA VAL A 108 7.49 1.23 -9.89
C VAL A 108 6.33 2.22 -9.94
N SER A 109 5.57 2.22 -11.04
CA SER A 109 4.37 3.04 -11.18
C SER A 109 3.25 2.61 -10.23
N ALA A 110 3.04 1.30 -10.04
CA ALA A 110 2.05 0.79 -9.10
C ALA A 110 2.39 1.13 -7.65
N TRP A 111 3.66 1.01 -7.25
CA TRP A 111 4.12 1.44 -5.92
C TRP A 111 4.02 2.96 -5.72
N ALA A 112 4.12 3.77 -6.78
CA ALA A 112 3.88 5.20 -6.70
C ALA A 112 2.42 5.52 -6.36
N TRP A 113 1.45 4.76 -6.90
CA TRP A 113 0.04 4.88 -6.52
C TRP A 113 -0.22 4.49 -5.06
N VAL A 114 0.49 3.49 -4.52
CA VAL A 114 0.42 3.17 -3.09
C VAL A 114 0.88 4.36 -2.25
N SER A 115 2.02 4.97 -2.62
CA SER A 115 2.53 6.16 -1.93
C SER A 115 1.56 7.33 -1.99
N GLU A 116 0.94 7.59 -3.15
CA GLU A 116 -0.02 8.67 -3.32
C GLU A 116 -1.35 8.41 -2.59
N GLY A 117 -1.80 7.16 -2.55
CA GLY A 117 -2.94 6.74 -1.75
C GLY A 117 -2.72 6.98 -0.26
N MET A 118 -1.51 6.69 0.26
CA MET A 118 -1.15 7.00 1.65
C MET A 118 -1.15 8.51 1.93
N LYS A 119 -0.67 9.36 1.01
CA LYS A 119 -0.74 10.83 1.19
C LYS A 119 -2.18 11.33 1.19
N SER A 120 -2.99 10.83 0.27
CA SER A 120 -4.40 11.21 0.15
C SER A 120 -5.19 10.82 1.41
N ALA A 121 -4.98 9.61 1.93
CA ALA A 121 -5.56 9.19 3.20
C ALA A 121 -5.06 10.03 4.38
N ALA A 122 -3.76 10.37 4.43
CA ALA A 122 -3.20 11.21 5.47
C ALA A 122 -3.81 12.62 5.49
N ASP A 123 -3.95 13.26 4.34
CA ASP A 123 -4.61 14.57 4.21
C ASP A 123 -6.06 14.51 4.70
N LEU A 124 -6.76 13.42 4.40
CA LEU A 124 -8.15 13.24 4.80
C LEU A 124 -8.32 13.02 6.31
N HIS A 125 -7.46 12.21 6.92
CA HIS A 125 -7.40 12.10 8.39
C HIS A 125 -7.07 13.45 9.04
N GLN A 126 -6.15 14.22 8.46
CA GLN A 126 -5.82 15.55 8.94
C GLN A 126 -7.02 16.51 8.84
N LYS A 127 -7.75 16.48 7.72
CA LYS A 127 -8.97 17.26 7.51
C LYS A 127 -10.07 16.87 8.48
N LEU A 128 -10.32 15.57 8.68
CA LEU A 128 -11.30 15.07 9.62
C LEU A 128 -10.98 15.51 11.06
N GLY A 129 -9.73 15.35 11.50
CA GLY A 129 -9.32 15.80 12.83
C GLY A 129 -9.55 17.30 13.04
N LYS A 130 -9.14 18.14 12.08
CA LYS A 130 -9.37 19.59 12.14
C LYS A 130 -10.86 19.95 12.07
N ALA A 131 -11.65 19.25 11.26
CA ALA A 131 -13.09 19.49 11.16
C ALA A 131 -13.79 19.19 12.49
N ILE A 132 -13.44 18.09 13.17
CA ILE A 132 -13.96 17.79 14.51
C ILE A 132 -13.64 18.92 15.50
N GLU A 133 -12.41 19.46 15.47
CA GLU A 133 -12.01 20.58 16.33
C GLU A 133 -12.79 21.87 16.04
N LEU A 134 -12.88 22.24 14.75
CA LEU A 134 -13.41 23.53 14.33
C LEU A 134 -14.94 23.57 14.26
N GLU A 135 -15.57 22.47 13.85
CA GLU A 135 -16.99 22.40 13.53
C GLU A 135 -17.82 21.79 14.68
N ALA A 136 -17.24 20.90 15.50
CA ALA A 136 -17.97 20.28 16.62
C ALA A 136 -17.51 20.80 18.00
N ILE A 137 -16.21 20.71 18.31
CA ILE A 137 -15.68 21.01 19.65
C ILE A 137 -15.80 22.50 19.96
N LYS A 138 -15.29 23.37 19.07
CA LYS A 138 -15.25 24.81 19.29
C LYS A 138 -16.66 25.42 19.45
N PRO A 139 -17.66 25.11 18.59
CA PRO A 139 -19.02 25.61 18.79
C PRO A 139 -19.67 25.08 20.06
N THR A 140 -19.42 23.81 20.42
CA THR A 140 -19.95 23.23 21.66
C THR A 140 -19.43 23.97 22.90
N HIS A 141 -18.12 24.23 22.98
CA HIS A 141 -17.56 25.02 24.08
C HIS A 141 -18.14 26.44 24.15
N GLN A 142 -18.34 27.10 23.00
CA GLN A 142 -18.93 28.44 22.95
C GLN A 142 -20.37 28.44 23.50
N VAL A 143 -21.21 27.52 23.03
CA VAL A 143 -22.60 27.40 23.47
C VAL A 143 -22.67 27.06 24.96
N LEU A 144 -21.86 26.11 25.45
CA LEU A 144 -21.84 25.76 26.87
C LEU A 144 -21.46 26.94 27.76
N SER A 145 -20.47 27.74 27.36
CA SER A 145 -20.06 28.94 28.11
C SER A 145 -21.18 29.98 28.19
N VAL A 146 -21.88 30.21 27.08
CA VAL A 146 -23.02 31.14 27.03
C VAL A 146 -24.18 30.63 27.89
N HIS A 147 -24.50 29.33 27.78
CA HIS A 147 -25.57 28.69 28.54
C HIS A 147 -25.32 28.69 30.05
N GLU A 148 -24.08 28.49 30.47
CA GLU A 148 -23.68 28.57 31.88
C GLU A 148 -23.93 29.96 32.47
N LYS A 149 -23.51 31.02 31.75
CA LYS A 149 -23.73 32.41 32.18
C LYS A 149 -25.23 32.74 32.28
N LYS A 150 -26.01 32.34 31.27
CA LYS A 150 -27.47 32.57 31.27
C LYS A 150 -28.16 31.85 32.42
N ARG A 151 -27.87 30.57 32.67
CA ARG A 151 -28.44 29.84 33.82
C ARG A 151 -28.11 30.47 35.16
N LYS A 152 -26.86 30.91 35.37
CA LYS A 152 -26.48 31.62 36.60
C LYS A 152 -27.31 32.89 36.81
N SER A 153 -27.60 33.64 35.75
CA SER A 153 -28.49 34.81 35.83
C SER A 153 -29.92 34.42 36.23
N LEU A 154 -30.49 33.42 35.56
CA LEU A 154 -31.85 32.93 35.83
C LEU A 154 -32.00 32.40 37.26
N ASP A 155 -30.99 31.67 37.76
CA ASP A 155 -30.98 31.16 39.12
C ASP A 155 -31.00 32.30 40.16
N ASN A 156 -30.21 33.34 39.94
CA ASN A 156 -30.20 34.52 40.80
C ASN A 156 -31.55 35.25 40.80
N GLU A 157 -32.24 35.31 39.65
CA GLU A 157 -33.58 35.92 39.54
C GLU A 157 -34.62 35.13 40.32
N VAL A 158 -34.64 33.81 40.16
CA VAL A 158 -35.55 32.91 40.89
C VAL A 158 -35.29 32.98 42.40
N GLU A 159 -34.03 32.99 42.83
CA GLU A 159 -33.66 33.07 44.24
C GLU A 159 -34.08 34.41 44.86
N LYS A 160 -33.83 35.53 44.18
CA LYS A 160 -34.28 36.86 44.64
C LYS A 160 -35.79 36.91 44.79
N ALA A 161 -36.55 36.40 43.82
CA ALA A 161 -38.00 36.39 43.87
C ALA A 161 -38.54 35.44 44.97
N ALA A 162 -37.90 34.28 45.18
CA ALA A 162 -38.24 33.35 46.26
C ALA A 162 -38.04 33.98 47.65
N ASN A 163 -36.92 34.70 47.84
CA ASN A 163 -36.62 35.38 49.10
C ASN A 163 -37.66 36.46 49.45
N LEU A 164 -38.20 37.17 48.44
CA LEU A 164 -39.30 38.12 48.65
C LEU A 164 -40.57 37.44 49.13
N VAL A 165 -40.92 36.27 48.56
CA VAL A 165 -42.08 35.48 49.00
C VAL A 165 -41.91 35.03 50.45
N ILE A 166 -40.74 34.50 50.81
CA ILE A 166 -40.44 34.06 52.19
C ILE A 166 -40.54 35.24 53.17
N SER A 167 -39.96 36.38 52.82
CA SER A 167 -40.00 37.59 53.64
C SER A 167 -41.43 38.07 53.88
N ASN A 168 -42.24 38.15 52.82
CA ASN A 168 -43.64 38.57 52.92
C ASN A 168 -44.46 37.58 53.77
N TRP A 169 -44.30 36.28 53.54
CA TRP A 169 -44.96 35.21 54.31
C TRP A 169 -44.67 35.33 55.82
N ASN A 170 -43.42 35.60 56.19
CA ASN A 170 -43.03 35.83 57.59
C ASN A 170 -43.73 37.07 58.19
N GLN A 171 -43.88 38.14 57.41
CA GLN A 171 -44.61 39.34 57.84
C GLN A 171 -46.11 39.09 58.02
N GLN A 172 -46.73 38.29 57.14
CA GLN A 172 -48.13 37.87 57.25
C GLN A 172 -48.36 37.05 58.53
N ILE A 173 -47.49 36.07 58.81
CA ILE A 173 -47.56 35.27 60.05
C ILE A 173 -47.43 36.17 61.28
N LYS A 174 -46.49 37.13 61.27
CA LYS A 174 -46.31 38.07 62.38
C LYS A 174 -47.56 38.92 62.61
N ALA A 175 -48.17 39.45 61.54
CA ALA A 175 -49.42 40.21 61.63
C ALA A 175 -50.58 39.36 62.16
N LYS A 176 -50.75 38.13 61.63
CA LYS A 176 -51.78 37.18 62.09
C LYS A 176 -51.65 36.86 63.58
N LYS A 177 -50.42 36.58 64.07
CA LYS A 177 -50.17 36.33 65.49
C LYS A 177 -50.53 37.55 66.36
N LYS A 178 -50.19 38.76 65.91
CA LYS A 178 -50.53 40.01 66.60
C LYS A 178 -52.04 40.22 66.68
N LEU A 179 -52.76 40.00 65.57
CA LEU A 179 -54.22 40.05 65.52
C LEU A 179 -54.86 39.06 66.51
N MET A 180 -54.40 37.79 66.52
CA MET A 180 -54.89 36.77 67.46
C MET A 180 -54.68 37.16 68.93
N LEU A 181 -53.53 37.76 69.27
CA LEU A 181 -53.24 38.22 70.63
C LEU A 181 -54.14 39.38 71.04
N LEU A 182 -54.38 40.35 70.15
CA LEU A 182 -55.28 41.48 70.43
C LEU A 182 -56.73 41.03 70.64
N GLY A 183 -57.21 40.06 69.85
CA GLY A 183 -58.55 39.48 70.02
C GLY A 183 -58.74 38.78 71.37
N LYS A 184 -57.75 38.01 71.83
CA LYS A 184 -57.80 37.34 73.15
C LYS A 184 -57.87 38.31 74.34
N LEU A 185 -57.24 39.47 74.21
CA LEU A 185 -57.17 40.47 75.28
C LEU A 185 -58.42 41.39 75.36
N LYS A 186 -59.46 41.16 74.53
CA LYS A 186 -60.69 42.01 74.43
C LYS A 186 -60.38 43.52 74.43
N LYS A 187 -59.33 43.92 73.71
CA LYS A 187 -58.87 45.33 73.62
C LYS A 187 -59.84 46.19 72.79
N SER A 188 -59.65 47.51 72.81
CA SER A 188 -60.42 48.50 72.00
C SER A 188 -60.72 47.99 70.59
N THR A 189 -61.99 48.06 70.21
CA THR A 189 -62.55 47.62 68.91
C THR A 189 -61.85 48.30 67.73
N GLU A 190 -61.51 49.59 67.87
CA GLU A 190 -60.78 50.34 66.84
C GLU A 190 -59.37 49.80 66.59
N LYS A 191 -58.65 49.41 67.65
CA LYS A 191 -57.29 48.85 67.53
C LYS A 191 -57.31 47.47 66.90
N LEU A 192 -58.37 46.70 67.16
CA LEU A 192 -58.58 45.40 66.54
C LEU A 192 -58.87 45.55 65.04
N ALA A 193 -59.78 46.45 64.66
CA ALA A 193 -60.11 46.73 63.25
C ALA A 193 -58.88 47.21 62.44
N LYS A 194 -58.05 48.09 63.02
CA LYS A 194 -56.80 48.55 62.38
C LYS A 194 -55.79 47.42 62.14
N GLU A 195 -55.68 46.46 63.09
CA GLU A 195 -54.76 45.33 62.90
C GLU A 195 -55.32 44.29 61.92
N ASP A 196 -56.64 44.14 61.86
CA ASP A 196 -57.31 43.27 60.88
C ASP A 196 -57.08 43.78 59.46
N GLU A 197 -57.28 45.08 59.23
CA GLU A 197 -56.97 45.73 57.95
C GLU A 197 -55.48 45.58 57.58
N ASN A 198 -54.56 45.77 58.55
CA ASN A 198 -53.13 45.55 58.33
C ASN A 198 -52.81 44.09 57.95
N TYR A 199 -53.48 43.11 58.56
CA TYR A 199 -53.34 41.70 58.19
C TYR A 199 -53.87 41.44 56.79
N TYR A 200 -55.04 41.98 56.46
CA TYR A 200 -55.66 41.88 55.13
C TYR A 200 -54.76 42.45 54.03
N GLN A 201 -54.23 43.66 54.21
CA GLN A 201 -53.31 44.29 53.25
C GLN A 201 -52.03 43.48 53.06
N LYS A 202 -51.45 42.92 54.13
CA LYS A 202 -50.30 42.02 54.03
C LYS A 202 -50.63 40.72 53.32
N ASN A 203 -51.85 40.20 53.50
CA ASN A 203 -52.31 39.02 52.81
C ASN A 203 -52.39 39.25 51.29
N LEU A 204 -53.04 40.35 50.87
CA LEU A 204 -53.11 40.76 49.46
C LEU A 204 -51.72 40.98 48.85
N ALA A 205 -50.84 41.70 49.56
CA ALA A 205 -49.47 41.93 49.10
C ALA A 205 -48.67 40.62 48.91
N GLY A 206 -48.92 39.61 49.74
CA GLY A 206 -48.29 38.30 49.57
C GLY A 206 -48.86 37.50 48.42
N CYS A 207 -50.16 37.57 48.15
CA CYS A 207 -50.74 37.01 46.93
C CYS A 207 -50.09 37.62 45.68
N ALA A 208 -49.94 38.95 45.63
CA ALA A 208 -49.28 39.65 44.52
C ALA A 208 -47.79 39.26 44.40
N THR A 209 -47.06 39.19 45.52
CA THR A 209 -45.65 38.77 45.55
C THR A 209 -45.48 37.33 45.06
N ARG A 210 -46.41 36.45 45.47
CA ARG A 210 -46.43 35.05 45.07
C ARG A 210 -46.67 34.89 43.57
N LEU A 211 -47.66 35.60 43.02
CA LEU A 211 -47.94 35.61 41.59
C LEU A 211 -46.72 36.08 40.79
N LYS A 212 -46.05 37.13 41.25
CA LYS A 212 -44.81 37.62 40.60
C LYS A 212 -43.69 36.57 40.60
N TRP A 213 -43.53 35.81 41.67
CA TRP A 213 -42.57 34.70 41.72
C TRP A 213 -42.95 33.55 40.78
N GLU A 214 -44.24 33.19 40.70
CA GLU A 214 -44.72 32.16 39.76
C GLU A 214 -44.48 32.57 38.30
N ASN A 215 -44.76 33.83 37.94
CA ASN A 215 -44.44 34.37 36.61
C ASN A 215 -42.93 34.36 36.34
N THR A 216 -42.10 34.62 37.37
CA THR A 216 -40.64 34.55 37.24
C THR A 216 -40.19 33.11 36.95
N LEU A 217 -40.74 32.12 37.66
CA LEU A 217 -40.46 30.70 37.43
C LEU A 217 -40.85 30.28 36.01
N GLU A 218 -42.01 30.70 35.52
CA GLU A 218 -42.46 30.42 34.15
C GLU A 218 -41.51 31.00 33.10
N ASN A 219 -41.13 32.28 33.24
CA ASN A 219 -40.20 32.93 32.33
C ASN A 219 -38.82 32.25 32.33
N CYS A 220 -38.29 31.89 33.51
CA CYS A 220 -37.03 31.18 33.62
C CYS A 220 -37.13 29.75 33.05
N TYR A 221 -38.26 29.08 33.24
CA TYR A 221 -38.53 27.77 32.63
C TYR A 221 -38.47 27.84 31.11
N GLN A 222 -39.18 28.79 30.49
CA GLN A 222 -39.15 28.99 29.03
C GLN A 222 -37.74 29.31 28.55
N SER A 223 -37.00 30.14 29.29
CA SER A 223 -35.63 30.48 28.96
C SER A 223 -34.72 29.25 28.98
N ILE A 224 -34.80 28.38 30.00
CA ILE A 224 -34.02 27.13 30.05
C ILE A 224 -34.44 26.20 28.89
N LEU A 225 -35.73 26.10 28.59
CA LEU A 225 -36.23 25.26 27.51
C LEU A 225 -35.66 25.69 26.14
N GLU A 226 -35.54 26.99 25.88
CA GLU A 226 -34.91 27.49 24.65
C GLU A 226 -33.40 27.18 24.59
N LEU A 227 -32.68 27.25 25.72
CA LEU A 227 -31.28 26.81 25.78
C LEU A 227 -31.16 25.30 25.48
N GLU A 228 -32.07 24.49 25.99
CA GLU A 228 -32.11 23.05 25.69
C GLU A 228 -32.34 22.77 24.21
N LYS A 229 -33.28 23.48 23.57
CA LYS A 229 -33.52 23.37 22.13
C LYS A 229 -32.28 23.74 21.31
N GLU A 230 -31.60 24.84 21.66
CA GLU A 230 -30.37 25.27 21.01
C GLU A 230 -29.28 24.18 21.12
N ARG A 231 -29.10 23.62 22.32
CA ARG A 231 -28.10 22.57 22.57
C ARG A 231 -28.39 21.28 21.82
N ILE A 232 -29.63 20.81 21.83
CA ILE A 232 -30.03 19.59 21.10
C ILE A 232 -29.83 19.80 19.59
N LYS A 233 -30.21 20.96 19.06
CA LYS A 233 -29.99 21.31 17.65
C LYS A 233 -28.51 21.35 17.29
N LEU A 234 -27.66 21.87 18.16
CA LEU A 234 -26.21 21.87 17.98
C LEU A 234 -25.67 20.43 17.89
N LEU A 235 -26.04 19.57 18.83
CA LEU A 235 -25.59 18.16 18.84
C LEU A 235 -26.05 17.42 17.58
N TYR A 236 -27.28 17.65 17.14
CA TYR A 236 -27.80 17.12 15.88
C TYR A 236 -26.98 17.58 14.67
N ASN A 237 -26.66 18.87 14.58
CA ASN A 237 -25.83 19.41 13.50
C ASN A 237 -24.42 18.80 13.50
N ASN A 238 -23.81 18.67 14.68
CA ASN A 238 -22.49 18.05 14.83
C ASN A 238 -22.50 16.60 14.32
N LEU A 239 -23.54 15.82 14.65
CA LEU A 239 -23.68 14.43 14.19
C LEU A 239 -23.85 14.35 12.66
N ASN A 240 -24.63 15.25 12.07
CA ASN A 240 -24.81 15.30 10.62
C ASN A 240 -23.48 15.62 9.91
N GLN A 241 -22.76 16.63 10.38
CA GLN A 241 -21.45 16.99 9.83
C GLN A 241 -20.46 15.84 9.97
N TYR A 242 -20.39 15.21 11.14
CA TYR A 242 -19.52 14.06 11.37
C TYR A 242 -19.83 12.93 10.38
N THR A 243 -21.11 12.60 10.17
CA THR A 243 -21.52 11.58 9.19
C THR A 243 -21.09 11.95 7.76
N GLN A 244 -21.20 13.21 7.37
CA GLN A 244 -20.75 13.68 6.05
C GLN A 244 -19.23 13.51 5.87
N HIS A 245 -18.44 13.90 6.89
CA HIS A 245 -16.99 13.72 6.86
C HIS A 245 -16.60 12.24 6.74
N ILE A 246 -17.27 11.34 7.48
CA ILE A 246 -17.03 9.89 7.39
C ILE A 246 -17.42 9.32 6.01
N SER A 247 -18.48 9.84 5.38
CA SER A 247 -18.87 9.42 4.03
C SER A 247 -17.83 9.79 2.97
N VAL A 248 -17.36 11.05 2.98
CA VAL A 248 -16.28 11.52 2.10
C VAL A 248 -14.99 10.75 2.36
N PHE A 249 -14.73 10.42 3.63
CA PHE A 249 -13.61 9.59 4.04
C PHE A 249 -13.63 8.22 3.34
N GLY A 250 -14.76 7.52 3.41
CA GLY A 250 -14.95 6.22 2.77
C GLY A 250 -14.77 6.25 1.25
N GLN A 251 -15.39 7.23 0.56
CA GLN A 251 -15.32 7.37 -0.90
C GLN A 251 -13.88 7.55 -1.40
N THR A 252 -13.07 8.30 -0.66
CA THR A 252 -11.66 8.53 -1.01
C THR A 252 -10.84 7.26 -0.87
N LEU A 253 -11.03 6.49 0.21
CA LEU A 253 -10.34 5.20 0.37
C LEU A 253 -10.69 4.22 -0.74
N THR A 254 -11.96 4.15 -1.14
CA THR A 254 -12.39 3.36 -2.29
C THR A 254 -11.69 3.82 -3.56
N THR A 255 -11.60 5.13 -3.80
CA THR A 255 -10.92 5.68 -4.98
C THR A 255 -9.43 5.32 -5.00
N CYS A 256 -8.72 5.47 -3.87
CA CYS A 256 -7.32 5.08 -3.75
C CYS A 256 -7.13 3.58 -4.03
N HIS A 257 -8.00 2.73 -3.46
CA HIS A 257 -7.98 1.30 -3.70
C HIS A 257 -8.16 0.97 -5.19
N THR A 258 -9.16 1.56 -5.85
CA THR A 258 -9.41 1.38 -7.29
C THR A 258 -8.21 1.80 -8.13
N GLN A 259 -7.57 2.93 -7.83
CA GLN A 259 -6.38 3.40 -8.56
C GLN A 259 -5.21 2.41 -8.44
N ILE A 260 -4.95 1.91 -7.23
CA ILE A 260 -3.90 0.91 -6.99
C ILE A 260 -4.23 -0.39 -7.74
N HIS A 261 -5.47 -0.86 -7.66
CA HIS A 261 -5.90 -2.07 -8.37
C HIS A 261 -5.78 -1.92 -9.90
N CYS A 262 -6.17 -0.78 -10.46
CA CYS A 262 -5.98 -0.46 -11.87
C CYS A 262 -4.50 -0.42 -12.27
N ALA A 263 -3.61 0.04 -11.39
CA ALA A 263 -2.17 0.04 -11.65
C ALA A 263 -1.59 -1.39 -11.62
N ILE A 264 -2.03 -2.22 -10.68
CA ILE A 264 -1.63 -3.64 -10.59
C ILE A 264 -2.03 -4.40 -11.86
N ASN A 265 -3.24 -4.19 -12.36
CA ASN A 265 -3.72 -4.86 -13.58
C ASN A 265 -2.98 -4.45 -14.86
N LYS A 266 -2.20 -3.36 -14.81
CA LYS A 266 -1.34 -2.91 -15.91
C LYS A 266 0.10 -3.40 -15.77
N ILE A 267 0.43 -4.15 -14.73
CA ILE A 267 1.78 -4.69 -14.55
C ILE A 267 2.02 -5.79 -15.58
N ASP A 268 3.07 -5.60 -16.38
CA ASP A 268 3.60 -6.56 -17.33
C ASP A 268 5.10 -6.72 -17.06
N VAL A 269 5.43 -7.86 -16.44
CA VAL A 269 6.81 -8.17 -16.02
C VAL A 269 7.75 -8.24 -17.20
N GLU A 270 7.30 -8.78 -18.34
CA GLU A 270 8.16 -8.94 -19.51
C GLU A 270 8.44 -7.61 -20.18
N LYS A 271 7.44 -6.72 -20.19
CA LYS A 271 7.64 -5.34 -20.65
C LYS A 271 8.64 -4.59 -19.77
N ASP A 272 8.61 -4.81 -18.45
CA ASP A 272 9.57 -4.22 -17.50
C ASP A 272 10.99 -4.78 -17.69
N ILE A 273 11.14 -6.10 -17.88
CA ILE A 273 12.44 -6.73 -18.17
C ILE A 273 12.98 -6.24 -19.52
N GLN A 274 12.14 -6.15 -20.54
CA GLN A 274 12.52 -5.63 -21.85
C GLN A 274 13.02 -4.19 -21.75
N ALA A 275 12.32 -3.32 -21.00
CA ALA A 275 12.76 -1.95 -20.77
C ALA A 275 14.13 -1.89 -20.05
N LEU A 276 14.35 -2.76 -19.07
CA LEU A 276 15.64 -2.88 -18.38
C LEU A 276 16.77 -3.34 -19.33
N MET A 277 16.48 -4.32 -20.19
CA MET A 277 17.43 -4.82 -21.19
C MET A 277 17.79 -3.74 -22.21
N GLU A 278 16.80 -3.00 -22.72
CA GLU A 278 17.02 -1.88 -23.65
C GLU A 278 17.89 -0.77 -23.03
N GLU A 279 17.73 -0.51 -21.75
CA GLU A 279 18.53 0.47 -21.02
C GLU A 279 19.97 -0.01 -20.72
N THR A 280 20.11 -1.30 -20.38
CA THR A 280 21.41 -1.90 -20.05
C THR A 280 22.21 -2.30 -21.29
N ALA A 281 21.55 -2.42 -22.45
CA ALA A 281 22.18 -2.70 -23.72
C ALA A 281 23.22 -1.60 -24.03
N VAL A 282 24.49 -1.99 -23.99
CA VAL A 282 25.58 -1.15 -24.51
C VAL A 282 25.32 -0.98 -26.01
N SER A 283 25.30 0.26 -26.50
CA SER A 283 25.02 0.60 -27.91
C SER A 283 26.11 0.12 -28.89
N SER A 284 26.94 -0.85 -28.52
CA SER A 284 27.95 -1.40 -29.42
C SER A 284 27.25 -2.29 -30.44
N THR A 285 27.09 -1.76 -31.65
CA THR A 285 26.52 -2.45 -32.81
C THR A 285 27.33 -3.67 -33.27
N GLU A 286 28.43 -4.01 -32.60
CA GLU A 286 29.22 -5.21 -32.86
C GLU A 286 29.79 -5.76 -31.55
N ASN A 287 29.26 -6.89 -31.08
CA ASN A 287 29.85 -7.67 -29.98
C ASN A 287 31.14 -8.35 -30.46
N LYS A 288 32.17 -7.55 -30.77
CA LYS A 288 33.50 -8.03 -31.11
C LYS A 288 34.34 -8.13 -29.84
N SER A 289 34.87 -9.31 -29.57
CA SER A 289 35.80 -9.56 -28.47
C SER A 289 37.22 -9.66 -29.01
N ASP A 290 38.16 -9.03 -28.29
CA ASP A 290 39.58 -9.09 -28.60
C ASP A 290 40.22 -10.26 -27.83
N PHE A 291 40.88 -11.18 -28.54
CA PHE A 291 41.56 -12.33 -27.96
C PHE A 291 43.04 -12.30 -28.29
N LEU A 292 43.89 -12.40 -27.28
CA LEU A 292 45.33 -12.49 -27.45
C LEU A 292 45.71 -13.81 -28.14
N LEU A 293 46.58 -13.72 -29.13
CA LEU A 293 47.18 -14.87 -29.81
C LEU A 293 48.48 -15.27 -29.11
N THR A 294 48.90 -16.53 -29.30
CA THR A 294 50.09 -17.06 -28.64
C THR A 294 51.33 -16.52 -29.32
N ASP A 295 52.16 -15.75 -28.62
CA ASP A 295 53.42 -15.24 -29.17
C ASP A 295 54.53 -16.29 -29.07
N TYR A 296 54.94 -16.85 -30.21
CA TYR A 296 56.10 -17.75 -30.25
C TYR A 296 57.39 -16.95 -30.45
N PHE A 297 58.45 -17.35 -29.74
CA PHE A 297 59.77 -16.71 -29.85
C PHE A 297 60.32 -16.73 -31.29
N GLU A 298 60.03 -17.79 -32.03
CA GLU A 298 60.47 -17.97 -33.41
C GLU A 298 59.73 -17.08 -34.42
N GLU A 299 58.73 -16.31 -34.01
CA GLU A 299 58.02 -15.36 -34.89
C GLU A 299 58.82 -14.08 -35.15
N ASP A 300 59.73 -13.71 -34.25
CA ASP A 300 60.52 -12.50 -34.41
C ASP A 300 61.63 -12.71 -35.46
N LEU A 301 61.50 -12.06 -36.61
CA LEU A 301 62.47 -12.13 -37.70
C LEU A 301 63.84 -11.53 -37.35
N ASN A 302 63.92 -10.75 -36.26
CA ASN A 302 65.18 -10.18 -35.75
C ASN A 302 65.80 -11.05 -34.65
N ASN A 303 65.29 -12.25 -34.40
CA ASN A 303 65.82 -13.12 -33.37
C ASN A 303 67.24 -13.62 -33.71
N ALA A 304 68.01 -13.99 -32.68
CA ALA A 304 69.37 -14.50 -32.84
C ALA A 304 69.44 -15.98 -33.30
N MET A 305 68.31 -16.57 -33.73
CA MET A 305 68.23 -17.99 -34.08
C MET A 305 68.66 -18.21 -35.54
N ASN A 306 69.33 -19.34 -35.80
CA ASN A 306 69.62 -19.77 -37.18
C ASN A 306 68.30 -20.04 -37.93
N LYS A 307 68.18 -19.53 -39.16
CA LYS A 307 67.02 -19.67 -40.06
C LYS A 307 66.57 -21.12 -40.24
N GLU A 308 67.47 -22.09 -40.43
CA GLU A 308 67.10 -23.51 -40.61
C GLU A 308 66.47 -24.09 -39.33
N ARG A 309 66.99 -23.69 -38.17
CA ARG A 309 66.46 -24.11 -36.86
C ARG A 309 65.11 -23.45 -36.58
N GLN A 310 64.96 -22.19 -36.97
CA GLN A 310 63.72 -21.42 -36.86
C GLN A 310 62.62 -22.04 -37.73
N GLU A 311 62.94 -22.36 -38.99
CA GLU A 311 62.04 -23.00 -39.95
C GLU A 311 61.55 -24.38 -39.45
N SER A 312 62.48 -25.22 -38.98
CA SER A 312 62.16 -26.53 -38.40
C SER A 312 61.29 -26.42 -37.14
N SER A 313 61.57 -25.45 -36.26
CA SER A 313 60.77 -25.18 -35.06
C SER A 313 59.35 -24.71 -35.40
N ILE A 314 59.20 -23.80 -36.38
CA ILE A 314 57.89 -23.31 -36.84
C ILE A 314 57.10 -24.46 -37.49
N LYS A 315 57.72 -25.28 -38.35
CA LYS A 315 57.08 -26.44 -38.98
C LYS A 315 56.54 -27.44 -37.95
N SER A 316 57.31 -27.73 -36.90
CA SER A 316 56.86 -28.61 -35.81
C SER A 316 55.64 -28.04 -35.06
N LYS A 317 55.63 -26.73 -34.80
CA LYS A 317 54.48 -26.06 -34.14
C LYS A 317 53.25 -26.00 -35.04
N LEU A 318 53.41 -25.73 -36.32
CA LEU A 318 52.34 -25.78 -37.32
C LEU A 318 51.73 -27.18 -37.40
N LEU A 319 52.54 -28.24 -37.37
CA LEU A 319 52.04 -29.62 -37.34
C LEU A 319 51.22 -29.89 -36.06
N ARG A 320 51.63 -29.34 -34.91
CA ARG A 320 50.85 -29.44 -33.67
C ARG A 320 49.51 -28.71 -33.79
N LEU A 321 49.53 -27.46 -34.26
CA LEU A 321 48.31 -26.66 -34.48
C LEU A 321 47.36 -27.33 -35.47
N GLN A 322 47.88 -27.95 -36.53
CA GLN A 322 47.07 -28.68 -37.50
C GLN A 322 46.33 -29.86 -36.86
N LYS A 323 47.00 -30.64 -36.00
CA LYS A 323 46.35 -31.72 -35.23
C LYS A 323 45.28 -31.19 -34.28
N ASP A 324 45.54 -30.06 -33.63
CA ASP A 324 44.59 -29.42 -32.71
C ASP A 324 43.36 -28.87 -33.47
N ILE A 325 43.56 -28.30 -34.66
CA ILE A 325 42.49 -27.82 -35.56
C ILE A 325 41.63 -28.99 -36.04
N GLU A 326 42.25 -30.10 -36.46
CA GLU A 326 41.53 -31.30 -36.90
C GLU A 326 40.69 -31.90 -35.78
N LYS A 327 41.25 -31.97 -34.56
CA LYS A 327 40.50 -32.43 -33.39
C LYS A 327 39.30 -31.53 -33.10
N ALA A 328 39.51 -30.23 -33.00
CA ALA A 328 38.43 -29.27 -32.74
C ALA A 328 37.38 -29.25 -33.86
N SER A 329 37.78 -29.51 -35.11
CA SER A 329 36.87 -29.59 -36.27
C SER A 329 35.96 -30.82 -36.18
N ARG A 330 36.49 -31.97 -35.72
CA ARG A 330 35.69 -33.17 -35.45
C ARG A 330 34.73 -32.96 -34.28
N ASP A 331 35.21 -32.35 -33.19
CA ASP A 331 34.38 -32.03 -32.03
C ASP A 331 33.20 -31.13 -32.43
N ARG A 332 33.44 -30.09 -33.24
CA ARG A 332 32.39 -29.21 -33.80
C ARG A 332 31.37 -29.98 -34.63
N ALA A 333 31.82 -30.84 -35.54
CA ALA A 333 30.93 -31.61 -36.40
C ALA A 333 30.01 -32.54 -35.59
N GLY A 334 30.53 -33.15 -34.51
CA GLY A 334 29.74 -33.96 -33.58
C GLY A 334 28.63 -33.15 -32.89
N LEU A 335 28.96 -31.95 -32.40
CA LEU A 335 27.99 -31.05 -31.76
C LEU A 335 26.92 -30.54 -32.73
N GLU A 336 27.31 -30.25 -33.97
CA GLU A 336 26.39 -29.85 -35.04
C GLU A 336 25.37 -30.94 -35.35
N GLN A 337 25.81 -32.19 -35.41
CA GLN A 337 24.93 -33.33 -35.60
C GLN A 337 23.95 -33.50 -34.42
N MET A 338 24.41 -33.30 -33.18
CA MET A 338 23.54 -33.32 -31.99
C MET A 338 22.46 -32.24 -32.06
N LEU A 339 22.82 -31.00 -32.39
CA LEU A 339 21.86 -29.89 -32.51
C LEU A 339 20.83 -30.09 -33.63
N LYS A 340 21.26 -30.66 -34.77
CA LYS A 340 20.35 -31.01 -35.87
C LYS A 340 19.37 -32.12 -35.45
N SER A 341 19.82 -33.07 -34.63
CA SER A 341 18.99 -34.16 -34.11
C SER A 341 17.92 -33.65 -33.15
N TYR A 342 18.24 -32.70 -32.26
CA TYR A 342 17.25 -32.04 -31.40
C TYR A 342 16.17 -31.30 -32.20
N SER A 343 16.54 -30.70 -33.34
CA SER A 343 15.59 -29.98 -34.21
C SER A 343 14.66 -30.92 -34.99
N SER A 344 15.03 -32.20 -35.13
CA SER A 344 14.29 -33.19 -35.92
C SER A 344 13.32 -34.04 -35.08
N ASN A 345 13.51 -34.11 -33.75
CA ASN A 345 12.68 -34.89 -32.83
C ASN A 345 11.92 -33.97 -31.85
N SER A 346 10.65 -33.65 -32.14
CA SER A 346 9.83 -32.73 -31.32
C SER A 346 9.21 -33.33 -30.06
N ALA A 347 9.34 -34.65 -29.83
CA ALA A 347 8.57 -35.36 -28.82
C ALA A 347 9.17 -35.35 -27.40
N PHE A 348 10.38 -34.83 -27.20
CA PHE A 348 11.03 -34.75 -25.88
C PHE A 348 12.04 -33.59 -25.85
N LEU A 349 11.53 -32.36 -25.77
CA LEU A 349 12.36 -31.15 -25.74
C LEU A 349 12.89 -30.89 -24.32
N ASP A 350 14.04 -31.47 -23.98
CA ASP A 350 14.86 -30.92 -22.90
C ASP A 350 15.58 -29.67 -23.40
N THR A 351 14.92 -28.52 -23.23
CA THR A 351 15.47 -27.21 -23.60
C THR A 351 16.79 -26.87 -22.87
N GLU A 352 17.13 -27.58 -21.79
CA GLU A 352 18.40 -27.44 -21.09
C GLU A 352 19.54 -28.11 -21.87
N SER A 353 19.39 -29.39 -22.25
CA SER A 353 20.37 -30.10 -23.07
C SER A 353 20.68 -29.37 -24.39
N GLN A 354 19.66 -28.82 -25.05
CA GLN A 354 19.85 -28.03 -26.27
C GLN A 354 20.69 -26.76 -26.03
N ARG A 355 20.47 -26.07 -24.90
CA ARG A 355 21.24 -24.88 -24.52
C ARG A 355 22.69 -25.22 -24.18
N ILE A 356 22.92 -26.29 -23.43
CA ILE A 356 24.28 -26.76 -23.08
C ILE A 356 25.06 -27.10 -24.35
N THR A 357 24.43 -27.79 -25.30
CA THR A 357 25.07 -28.19 -26.56
C THR A 357 25.39 -26.98 -27.44
N ALA A 358 24.49 -25.99 -27.50
CA ALA A 358 24.73 -24.74 -28.21
C ALA A 358 25.88 -23.92 -27.60
N ALA A 359 25.98 -23.85 -26.27
CA ALA A 359 27.10 -23.19 -25.60
C ALA A 359 28.44 -23.87 -25.89
N LEU A 360 28.47 -25.21 -25.89
CA LEU A 360 29.67 -25.98 -26.21
C LEU A 360 30.07 -25.85 -27.69
N MET A 361 29.11 -25.71 -28.59
CA MET A 361 29.36 -25.40 -30.00
C MET A 361 30.03 -24.02 -30.14
N ASP A 362 29.52 -23.00 -29.46
CA ASP A 362 30.08 -21.65 -29.49
C ASP A 362 31.51 -21.59 -28.91
N GLU A 363 31.79 -22.38 -27.87
CA GLU A 363 33.15 -22.55 -27.32
C GLU A 363 34.09 -23.22 -28.33
N THR A 364 33.62 -24.29 -28.97
CA THR A 364 34.43 -25.04 -29.95
C THR A 364 34.71 -24.21 -31.21
N ASN A 365 33.75 -23.42 -31.67
CA ASN A 365 33.92 -22.48 -32.77
C ASN A 365 34.98 -21.41 -32.43
N LEU A 366 34.91 -20.80 -31.24
CA LEU A 366 35.94 -19.85 -30.80
C LEU A 366 37.32 -20.51 -30.77
N LYS A 367 37.43 -21.73 -30.24
CA LYS A 367 38.69 -22.47 -30.20
C LYS A 367 39.26 -22.70 -31.60
N LEU A 368 38.42 -23.05 -32.57
CA LEU A 368 38.81 -23.19 -33.97
C LEU A 368 39.32 -21.88 -34.55
N ASP A 369 38.59 -20.78 -34.36
CA ASP A 369 38.99 -19.46 -34.87
C ASP A 369 40.36 -19.03 -34.31
N LEU A 370 40.59 -19.23 -33.01
CA LEU A 370 41.87 -18.92 -32.36
C LEU A 370 43.02 -19.81 -32.85
N LEU A 371 42.77 -21.12 -33.03
CA LEU A 371 43.77 -22.04 -33.54
C LEU A 371 44.13 -21.73 -35.00
N GLN A 372 43.13 -21.41 -35.83
CA GLN A 372 43.33 -21.00 -37.22
C GLN A 372 44.06 -19.67 -37.32
N ALA A 373 43.75 -18.68 -36.47
CA ALA A 373 44.48 -17.41 -36.40
C ALA A 373 45.96 -17.60 -36.01
N ASN A 374 46.24 -18.46 -35.02
CA ASN A 374 47.61 -18.81 -34.65
C ASN A 374 48.35 -19.56 -35.78
N SER A 375 47.67 -20.49 -36.47
CA SER A 375 48.23 -21.25 -37.60
C SER A 375 48.57 -20.34 -38.79
N TYR A 376 47.67 -19.39 -39.11
CA TYR A 376 47.91 -18.37 -40.13
C TYR A 376 49.11 -17.49 -39.78
N LYS A 377 49.19 -17.03 -38.52
CA LYS A 377 50.32 -16.19 -38.05
C LYS A 377 51.65 -16.90 -38.26
N LEU A 378 51.79 -18.13 -37.80
CA LEU A 378 53.02 -18.92 -37.97
C LEU A 378 53.32 -19.26 -39.43
N SER A 379 52.29 -19.55 -40.23
CA SER A 379 52.44 -19.87 -41.65
C SER A 379 52.86 -18.65 -42.47
N SER A 380 52.45 -17.45 -42.07
CA SER A 380 52.90 -16.19 -42.68
C SER A 380 54.38 -15.93 -42.41
N VAL A 381 54.84 -16.13 -41.17
CA VAL A 381 56.27 -16.03 -40.82
C VAL A 381 57.09 -17.08 -41.59
N LEU A 382 56.59 -18.32 -41.70
CA LEU A 382 57.26 -19.38 -42.45
C LEU A 382 57.39 -19.04 -43.94
N ALA A 383 56.32 -18.50 -44.56
CA ALA A 383 56.35 -18.09 -45.96
C ALA A 383 57.37 -16.97 -46.21
N GLU A 384 57.52 -16.02 -45.27
CA GLU A 384 58.55 -14.98 -45.34
C GLU A 384 59.97 -15.54 -45.23
N LEU A 385 60.20 -16.52 -44.35
CA LEU A 385 61.50 -17.20 -44.24
C LEU A 385 61.86 -18.01 -45.49
N GLU A 386 60.87 -18.67 -46.11
CA GLU A 386 61.02 -19.48 -47.32
C GLU A 386 60.95 -18.66 -48.63
N GLN A 387 60.78 -17.33 -48.55
CA GLN A 387 60.55 -16.43 -49.70
C GLN A 387 59.38 -16.88 -50.61
N ARG A 388 58.30 -17.35 -49.99
CA ARG A 388 57.06 -17.77 -50.65
C ARG A 388 55.97 -16.71 -50.50
N PRO A 389 54.95 -16.69 -51.39
CA PRO A 389 53.80 -15.83 -51.21
C PRO A 389 53.06 -16.19 -49.91
N GLN A 390 52.57 -15.17 -49.19
CA GLN A 390 51.84 -15.38 -47.95
C GLN A 390 50.57 -16.21 -48.18
N PRO A 391 50.18 -17.07 -47.21
CA PRO A 391 48.94 -17.82 -47.29
C PRO A 391 47.75 -16.85 -47.32
N ASN A 392 46.66 -17.22 -48.00
CA ASN A 392 45.41 -16.47 -47.95
C ASN A 392 44.46 -17.16 -46.96
N HIS A 393 44.00 -16.46 -45.92
CA HIS A 393 43.05 -17.00 -44.94
C HIS A 393 42.05 -15.93 -44.49
N PRO A 394 40.76 -16.26 -44.29
CA PRO A 394 39.73 -15.30 -43.88
C PRO A 394 40.02 -14.52 -42.58
N CYS A 395 40.85 -15.06 -41.69
CA CYS A 395 41.21 -14.42 -40.42
C CYS A 395 42.28 -13.33 -40.54
N SER A 396 42.96 -13.20 -41.68
CA SER A 396 44.05 -12.24 -41.89
C SER A 396 43.63 -10.80 -41.61
N ASN A 397 42.40 -10.43 -42.00
CA ASN A 397 41.81 -9.10 -41.83
C ASN A 397 41.36 -8.80 -40.38
N SER A 398 41.44 -9.80 -39.50
CA SER A 398 40.96 -9.70 -38.12
C SER A 398 42.09 -9.81 -37.09
N ILE A 399 43.34 -9.99 -37.52
CA ILE A 399 44.52 -10.05 -36.66
C ILE A 399 45.22 -8.70 -36.64
N PHE A 400 45.44 -8.19 -35.44
CA PHE A 400 46.08 -6.91 -35.18
C PHE A 400 47.34 -7.13 -34.35
N ARG A 401 48.34 -6.27 -34.55
CA ARG A 401 49.59 -6.29 -33.81
C ARG A 401 49.79 -5.00 -33.06
N TRP A 402 50.37 -5.09 -31.87
CA TRP A 402 50.87 -3.92 -31.15
C TRP A 402 52.27 -4.23 -30.60
N LYS A 403 53.03 -3.18 -30.30
CA LYS A 403 54.35 -3.31 -29.69
C LYS A 403 54.30 -2.79 -28.27
N GLU A 404 54.85 -3.59 -27.36
CA GLU A 404 55.09 -3.20 -25.98
C GLU A 404 56.58 -3.37 -25.71
N LYS A 405 57.30 -2.25 -25.51
CA LYS A 405 58.77 -2.22 -25.44
C LYS A 405 59.39 -2.85 -26.72
N GLN A 406 60.21 -3.90 -26.56
CA GLN A 406 60.87 -4.65 -27.64
C GLN A 406 60.06 -5.89 -28.09
N GLN A 407 58.88 -6.16 -27.50
CA GLN A 407 58.06 -7.33 -27.85
C GLN A 407 56.88 -6.92 -28.72
N THR A 408 56.59 -7.72 -29.75
CA THR A 408 55.43 -7.55 -30.61
C THR A 408 54.38 -8.59 -30.22
N HIS A 409 53.19 -8.13 -29.88
CA HIS A 409 52.06 -8.97 -29.52
C HIS A 409 51.01 -8.95 -30.61
N SER A 410 50.25 -10.04 -30.73
CA SER A 410 49.16 -10.17 -31.70
C SER A 410 47.85 -10.50 -31.02
N TYR A 411 46.75 -9.89 -31.43
CA TYR A 411 45.39 -10.26 -31.01
C TYR A 411 44.48 -10.43 -32.23
N VAL A 412 43.42 -11.19 -32.07
CA VAL A 412 42.38 -11.38 -33.09
C VAL A 412 41.06 -10.84 -32.58
N LYS A 413 40.34 -10.11 -33.45
CA LYS A 413 39.03 -9.55 -33.15
C LYS A 413 37.95 -10.46 -33.72
N ILE A 414 37.23 -11.16 -32.84
CA ILE A 414 36.23 -12.16 -33.23
C ILE A 414 34.84 -11.69 -32.79
N SER A 415 33.89 -11.69 -33.72
CA SER A 415 32.48 -11.42 -33.43
C SER A 415 31.90 -12.59 -32.64
N ARG A 416 31.35 -12.34 -31.45
CA ARG A 416 30.70 -13.37 -30.64
C ARG A 416 29.20 -13.06 -30.49
N PRO A 417 28.32 -14.05 -30.69
CA PRO A 417 26.93 -13.89 -30.29
C PRO A 417 26.89 -13.78 -28.76
N PHE A 418 26.62 -12.58 -28.24
CA PHE A 418 26.29 -12.41 -26.84
C PHE A 418 24.84 -12.87 -26.64
N LEU A 419 24.67 -14.13 -26.25
CA LEU A 419 23.36 -14.75 -26.05
C LEU A 419 22.77 -14.29 -24.70
N MET A 420 22.42 -13.01 -24.58
CA MET A 420 21.50 -12.55 -23.53
C MET A 420 20.07 -12.91 -23.94
N LYS A 421 19.76 -14.20 -24.02
CA LYS A 421 18.35 -14.64 -24.07
C LYS A 421 17.95 -15.08 -22.67
N VAL A 422 17.22 -14.22 -21.99
CA VAL A 422 16.26 -14.67 -20.98
C VAL A 422 15.28 -15.54 -21.76
N SER A 423 15.39 -16.86 -21.59
CA SER A 423 14.40 -17.80 -22.09
C SER A 423 13.03 -17.30 -21.67
N ARG A 424 12.08 -17.30 -22.60
CA ARG A 424 10.65 -17.05 -22.39
C ARG A 424 10.08 -18.16 -21.51
N ALA A 425 10.54 -18.24 -20.27
CA ALA A 425 9.89 -18.96 -19.20
C ALA A 425 8.65 -18.13 -18.91
N SER A 426 7.51 -18.60 -19.40
CA SER A 426 6.20 -18.07 -19.07
C SER A 426 6.12 -17.89 -17.55
N CYS A 427 6.38 -16.66 -17.07
CA CYS A 427 5.94 -16.23 -15.77
C CYS A 427 4.42 -16.20 -15.85
N GLY A 428 3.80 -17.34 -15.51
CA GLY A 428 2.37 -17.42 -15.26
C GLY A 428 2.04 -16.40 -14.18
N GLY A 429 1.49 -15.26 -14.61
CA GLY A 429 1.08 -14.20 -13.72
C GLY A 429 0.10 -14.76 -12.71
N GLN A 430 0.52 -14.81 -11.45
CA GLN A 430 -0.41 -14.89 -10.34
C GLN A 430 -1.22 -13.60 -10.32
N ARG A 431 -2.37 -13.61 -11.02
CA ARG A 431 -3.49 -12.75 -10.64
C ARG A 431 -4.01 -13.26 -9.31
N ILE A 432 -3.88 -12.44 -8.28
CA ILE A 432 -4.68 -12.54 -7.07
C ILE A 432 -6.13 -12.24 -7.49
N PRO A 433 -7.11 -13.14 -7.30
CA PRO A 433 -8.51 -12.77 -7.44
C PRO A 433 -9.03 -12.21 -6.12
N SER A 434 -9.39 -10.92 -6.12
CA SER A 434 -10.37 -10.39 -5.17
C SER A 434 -11.79 -10.68 -5.69
N ALA A 435 -12.46 -11.57 -4.96
CA ALA A 435 -13.89 -11.82 -4.81
C ALA A 435 -14.86 -11.73 -6.03
N SER A 436 -15.43 -12.91 -6.30
CA SER A 436 -16.84 -13.22 -6.61
C SER A 436 -17.27 -13.60 -8.04
N SER A 437 -17.98 -14.72 -8.07
CA SER A 437 -18.88 -15.29 -9.08
C SER A 437 -18.33 -16.17 -10.21
N ALA A 438 -18.62 -17.46 -10.04
CA ALA A 438 -19.09 -18.44 -11.02
C ALA A 438 -18.12 -19.06 -12.06
N ALA A 439 -17.98 -20.38 -11.92
CA ALA A 439 -17.82 -21.43 -12.93
C ALA A 439 -16.43 -21.69 -13.57
N SER A 440 -15.81 -22.81 -13.14
CA SER A 440 -15.57 -24.03 -13.95
C SER A 440 -14.13 -24.60 -13.91
N GLY A 441 -14.02 -25.93 -13.73
CA GLY A 441 -12.95 -26.83 -14.24
C GLY A 441 -11.55 -26.77 -13.60
N VAL A 442 -11.15 -27.66 -12.66
CA VAL A 442 -10.48 -29.00 -12.83
C VAL A 442 -9.06 -28.89 -13.44
N ALA A 443 -7.92 -29.39 -12.92
CA ALA A 443 -7.45 -30.29 -11.85
C ALA A 443 -6.01 -29.81 -11.43
N GLN A 444 -5.39 -30.09 -10.27
CA GLN A 444 -4.83 -31.34 -9.69
C GLN A 444 -4.16 -30.85 -8.36
N LEU A 445 -4.18 -31.51 -7.20
CA LEU A 445 -3.61 -32.81 -6.86
C LEU A 445 -4.14 -33.16 -5.45
N GLY A 446 -5.15 -34.03 -5.32
CA GLY A 446 -5.65 -34.51 -4.02
C GLY A 446 -5.07 -35.90 -3.77
N SER A 447 -4.39 -36.10 -2.64
CA SER A 447 -3.75 -37.39 -2.34
C SER A 447 -4.35 -38.11 -1.13
N GLY A 448 -5.60 -37.81 -0.74
CA GLY A 448 -6.30 -38.57 0.29
C GLY A 448 -7.81 -38.35 0.28
N LEU A 449 -8.58 -39.40 0.57
CA LEU A 449 -10.02 -39.34 0.88
C LEU A 449 -10.20 -39.66 2.35
N CYS A 450 -11.17 -39.04 3.02
CA CYS A 450 -11.58 -39.44 4.36
C CYS A 450 -13.09 -39.54 4.49
N LYS A 451 -13.55 -40.35 5.44
CA LYS A 451 -14.95 -40.53 5.79
C LYS A 451 -15.27 -39.83 7.11
N ALA A 452 -16.34 -39.04 7.17
CA ALA A 452 -16.79 -38.42 8.41
C ALA A 452 -17.38 -39.46 9.37
N LEU A 453 -16.83 -39.53 10.59
CA LEU A 453 -17.30 -40.38 11.67
C LEU A 453 -18.42 -39.73 12.49
N TYR A 454 -18.44 -38.39 12.51
CA TYR A 454 -19.41 -37.56 13.23
C TYR A 454 -19.83 -36.38 12.38
N SER A 455 -21.05 -35.87 12.61
CA SER A 455 -21.50 -34.63 11.97
C SER A 455 -20.82 -33.40 12.59
N PHE A 456 -20.49 -32.42 11.77
CA PHE A 456 -19.88 -31.15 12.18
C PHE A 456 -20.61 -29.99 11.51
N GLN A 457 -20.98 -28.98 12.30
CA GLN A 457 -21.67 -27.79 11.81
C GLN A 457 -20.69 -26.60 11.78
N ALA A 458 -20.46 -26.07 10.58
CA ALA A 458 -19.65 -24.91 10.32
C ALA A 458 -20.23 -23.68 11.04
N ARG A 459 -19.37 -22.97 11.77
CA ARG A 459 -19.65 -21.70 12.45
C ARG A 459 -19.04 -20.51 11.72
N GLN A 460 -18.00 -20.75 10.93
CA GLN A 460 -17.33 -19.74 10.11
C GLN A 460 -17.52 -20.06 8.61
N ASP A 461 -17.45 -19.02 7.76
CA ASP A 461 -17.71 -19.15 6.31
C ASP A 461 -16.64 -19.97 5.57
N ASP A 462 -15.48 -20.19 6.20
CA ASP A 462 -14.37 -20.99 5.71
C ASP A 462 -14.38 -22.45 6.24
N GLU A 463 -15.37 -22.83 7.06
CA GLU A 463 -15.54 -24.19 7.59
C GLU A 463 -16.49 -25.03 6.73
N LEU A 464 -16.27 -26.35 6.71
CA LEU A 464 -17.04 -27.32 5.92
C LEU A 464 -18.01 -28.09 6.81
N ASN A 465 -19.31 -28.02 6.53
CA ASN A 465 -20.31 -28.89 7.17
C ASN A 465 -20.07 -30.35 6.79
N LEU A 466 -20.13 -31.25 7.77
CA LEU A 466 -20.03 -32.69 7.60
C LEU A 466 -21.25 -33.38 8.20
N GLU A 467 -21.76 -34.40 7.54
CA GLU A 467 -22.66 -35.39 8.12
C GLU A 467 -21.93 -36.72 8.31
N LYS A 468 -22.28 -37.46 9.36
CA LYS A 468 -21.71 -38.79 9.60
C LYS A 468 -21.91 -39.69 8.36
N GLY A 469 -20.80 -40.15 7.79
CA GLY A 469 -20.75 -41.01 6.61
C GLY A 469 -20.23 -40.31 5.35
N ASP A 470 -20.11 -38.99 5.34
CA ASP A 470 -19.66 -38.21 4.18
C ASP A 470 -18.24 -38.54 3.75
N ILE A 471 -17.99 -38.59 2.43
CA ILE A 471 -16.66 -38.80 1.85
C ILE A 471 -16.09 -37.46 1.37
N VAL A 472 -15.01 -37.03 2.01
CA VAL A 472 -14.37 -35.73 1.79
C VAL A 472 -13.04 -35.93 1.07
N THR A 473 -12.79 -35.12 0.05
CA THR A 473 -11.48 -35.07 -0.62
C THR A 473 -10.54 -34.17 0.16
N ILE A 474 -9.42 -34.70 0.63
CA ILE A 474 -8.42 -33.94 1.39
C ILE A 474 -7.48 -33.21 0.43
N TYR A 475 -7.31 -31.91 0.65
CA TYR A 475 -6.34 -31.08 -0.06
C TYR A 475 -5.15 -30.70 0.80
N LYS A 476 -5.34 -30.50 2.10
CA LYS A 476 -4.26 -30.13 3.03
C LYS A 476 -4.57 -30.64 4.45
N LYS A 477 -3.56 -31.16 5.14
CA LYS A 477 -3.64 -31.52 6.56
C LYS A 477 -2.82 -30.51 7.35
N GLU A 478 -3.44 -29.79 8.27
CA GLU A 478 -2.74 -28.83 9.12
C GLU A 478 -2.41 -29.46 10.48
N GLU A 479 -1.26 -29.10 11.04
CA GLU A 479 -0.71 -29.72 12.26
C GLU A 479 -1.55 -29.42 13.52
N GLU A 480 -2.39 -28.39 13.48
CA GLU A 480 -3.26 -27.94 14.58
C GLU A 480 -4.59 -28.72 14.68
N GLY A 481 -4.73 -29.83 13.96
CA GLY A 481 -5.91 -30.72 14.05
C GLY A 481 -7.09 -30.33 13.15
N TRP A 482 -6.89 -29.40 12.22
CA TRP A 482 -7.86 -29.02 11.18
C TRP A 482 -7.37 -29.41 9.80
N TRP A 483 -8.24 -30.02 9.00
CA TRP A 483 -7.95 -30.41 7.62
C TRP A 483 -8.77 -29.57 6.66
N PHE A 484 -8.22 -29.33 5.47
CA PHE A 484 -8.88 -28.61 4.40
C PHE A 484 -9.20 -29.57 3.26
N GLY A 485 -10.45 -29.55 2.81
CA GLY A 485 -10.93 -30.46 1.78
C GLY A 485 -12.19 -29.99 1.08
N SER A 486 -12.80 -30.89 0.31
CA SER A 486 -14.09 -30.63 -0.34
C SER A 486 -15.08 -31.77 -0.19
N LEU A 487 -16.35 -31.39 -0.04
CA LEU A 487 -17.51 -32.26 -0.03
C LEU A 487 -18.59 -31.60 -0.91
N ASN A 488 -19.14 -32.34 -1.87
CA ASN A 488 -20.23 -31.87 -2.75
C ASN A 488 -19.95 -30.51 -3.42
N GLY A 489 -18.69 -30.26 -3.82
CA GLY A 489 -18.27 -29.03 -4.48
C GLY A 489 -18.06 -27.82 -3.56
N LYS A 490 -18.36 -27.94 -2.26
CA LYS A 490 -18.03 -26.94 -1.23
C LYS A 490 -16.67 -27.26 -0.62
N ARG A 491 -15.85 -26.24 -0.37
CA ARG A 491 -14.53 -26.34 0.25
C ARG A 491 -14.53 -25.64 1.59
N GLY A 492 -13.82 -26.20 2.56
CA GLY A 492 -13.65 -25.57 3.87
C GLY A 492 -12.81 -26.43 4.81
N HIS A 493 -12.55 -25.86 5.98
CA HIS A 493 -11.85 -26.51 7.07
C HIS A 493 -12.80 -27.39 7.89
N PHE A 494 -12.34 -28.56 8.31
CA PHE A 494 -13.07 -29.45 9.21
C PHE A 494 -12.10 -30.13 10.19
N PRO A 495 -12.55 -30.49 11.40
CA PRO A 495 -11.67 -31.08 12.40
C PRO A 495 -11.23 -32.49 12.00
N ALA A 496 -9.93 -32.74 12.04
CA ALA A 496 -9.32 -34.04 11.72
C ALA A 496 -9.86 -35.17 12.60
N ALA A 497 -10.18 -34.86 13.87
CA ALA A 497 -10.73 -35.82 14.82
C ALA A 497 -12.13 -36.35 14.46
N TYR A 498 -12.82 -35.73 13.49
CA TYR A 498 -14.18 -36.09 13.09
C TYR A 498 -14.20 -36.98 11.84
N VAL A 499 -13.03 -37.32 11.29
CA VAL A 499 -12.90 -38.08 10.04
C VAL A 499 -11.90 -39.22 10.16
N GLU A 500 -12.04 -40.23 9.31
CA GLU A 500 -11.12 -41.37 9.18
C GLU A 500 -10.60 -41.44 7.74
N GLU A 501 -9.29 -41.55 7.54
CA GLU A 501 -8.70 -41.65 6.19
C GLU A 501 -9.00 -42.99 5.53
N LEU A 502 -9.34 -42.96 4.25
CA LEU A 502 -9.56 -44.15 3.44
C LEU A 502 -8.26 -44.58 2.74
N PRO A 503 -7.94 -45.88 2.70
CA PRO A 503 -6.75 -46.39 2.03
C PRO A 503 -6.79 -46.12 0.52
N SER A 504 -5.69 -45.60 -0.03
CA SER A 504 -5.54 -45.34 -1.47
C SER A 504 -5.22 -46.64 -2.21
N ASN A 505 -6.22 -47.29 -2.79
CA ASN A 505 -6.05 -48.57 -3.47
C ASN A 505 -5.61 -48.35 -4.94
N ALA A 506 -4.34 -48.67 -5.27
CA ALA A 506 -3.84 -48.72 -6.65
C ALA A 506 -3.44 -50.16 -6.99
N GLY A 507 -4.23 -50.81 -7.87
CA GLY A 507 -3.86 -52.06 -8.54
C GLY A 507 -5.02 -53.05 -8.79
N ASN A 508 -5.67 -52.96 -9.96
CA ASN A 508 -6.40 -54.06 -10.63
C ASN A 508 -5.44 -54.73 -11.65
N PRO A 509 -5.69 -55.92 -12.25
CA PRO A 509 -6.34 -57.17 -11.83
C PRO A 509 -5.40 -58.42 -12.01
N ALA A 510 -5.96 -59.65 -11.92
CA ALA A 510 -5.42 -61.03 -12.08
C ALA A 510 -4.23 -61.26 -13.06
N THR A 511 -3.36 -62.29 -12.99
CA THR A 511 -3.60 -63.76 -13.01
C THR A 511 -2.27 -64.56 -12.88
N GLN A 512 -2.38 -65.86 -12.48
CA GLN A 512 -1.51 -67.02 -12.80
C GLN A 512 -0.09 -67.08 -12.17
N THR A 513 0.40 -68.17 -11.59
CA THR A 513 0.18 -69.62 -11.78
C THR A 513 0.56 -70.37 -10.51
#